data_AF-A0A2V7R4I9-F1
#
_entry.id   AF-A0A2V7R4I9-F1
#
_cell.length_a   1.000
_cell.length_b   1.000
_cell.length_c   1.000
_cell.angle_alpha   90.00
_cell.angle_beta   90.00
_cell.angle_gamma   90.00
#
_symmetry.space_group_name_H-M   'P 1'
#
loop_
_entity.id
_entity.type
_entity.pdbx_description
1 polymer ?
#
loop_
_entity_poly.entity_id
_entity_poly.type
_entity_poly.pdbx_seq_one_letter_code
_entity_poly.pdbx_strand_id
1 'polypeptide(L)'
;MKRCGFPPIRLDLPSKQLGNTPFAGEDKLKLVTHCQGDRSYEHNLLREYALYRVFNAVTDSSFRVRLAHMTYIDSARHDTVTRYGFLIESDTALAKRIGADQIHSNNVYDPMTDPSYMTLVDVFEYLIGNTDWSVWKRHNIALFQTLPEPRVLLAVPYDFDFSGAVNAPYAVPPEQLKIQSVRQRVYRGFCQPDSLLARVLARFRAAKDSMYAAVRAVPDLPERDVRNVLDYFDEFFKVIDNPGVVNRELVRPCRRMPT
;
A
#
# COMPACT_ATOMS: atom_id res chain seq x y z
N MET A 1 1.51 -6.03 16.30
CA MET A 1 2.84 -5.39 16.31
C MET A 1 3.41 -5.37 17.74
N LYS A 2 4.14 -6.42 18.18
CA LYS A 2 4.74 -6.49 19.55
C LYS A 2 6.11 -5.78 19.67
N ARG A 3 6.55 -5.08 18.62
CA ARG A 3 7.89 -4.48 18.49
C ARG A 3 7.83 -3.06 17.91
N CYS A 4 6.92 -2.23 18.39
CA CYS A 4 6.87 -0.82 18.04
C CYS A 4 6.91 0.02 19.31
N GLY A 5 7.99 0.78 19.50
CA GLY A 5 8.16 1.68 20.64
C GLY A 5 7.35 2.96 20.52
N PHE A 6 6.95 3.32 19.29
CA PHE A 6 6.16 4.51 18.99
C PHE A 6 5.01 4.15 18.04
N PRO A 7 3.90 3.59 18.54
CA PRO A 7 2.81 3.10 17.69
C PRO A 7 2.14 4.23 16.89
N PRO A 8 1.45 3.90 15.78
CA PRO A 8 0.65 4.88 15.04
C PRO A 8 -0.36 5.58 15.95
N ILE A 9 -0.55 6.87 15.71
CA ILE A 9 -1.46 7.72 16.51
C ILE A 9 -2.75 7.92 15.72
N ARG A 10 -3.89 7.76 16.39
CA ARG A 10 -5.19 8.14 15.82
C ARG A 10 -5.50 9.59 16.22
N LEU A 11 -5.66 10.45 15.23
CA LEU A 11 -6.09 11.83 15.42
C LEU A 11 -7.60 11.88 15.19
N ASP A 12 -8.35 12.29 16.21
CA ASP A 12 -9.78 12.59 16.10
C ASP A 12 -9.92 14.07 15.80
N LEU A 13 -10.27 14.40 14.55
CA LEU A 13 -10.36 15.79 14.11
C LEU A 13 -11.81 16.27 14.18
N PRO A 14 -12.07 17.52 14.61
CA PRO A 14 -13.42 18.06 14.68
C PRO A 14 -13.93 18.39 13.27
N SER A 15 -14.32 17.38 12.50
CA SER A 15 -14.63 17.42 11.06
C SER A 15 -15.51 18.61 10.62
N LYS A 16 -16.47 19.02 11.45
CA LYS A 16 -17.35 20.18 11.20
C LYS A 16 -16.65 21.54 11.18
N GLN A 17 -15.43 21.64 11.73
CA GLN A 17 -14.66 22.89 11.85
C GLN A 17 -13.50 22.98 10.84
N LEU A 18 -13.31 21.96 10.00
CA LEU A 18 -12.12 21.81 9.16
C LEU A 18 -12.28 22.33 7.72
N GLY A 19 -13.44 22.88 7.35
CA GLY A 19 -13.80 23.16 5.95
C GLY A 19 -12.81 24.01 5.16
N ASN A 20 -12.09 24.92 5.82
CA ASN A 20 -11.07 25.80 5.21
C ASN A 20 -9.63 25.36 5.51
N THR A 21 -9.44 24.12 5.98
CA THR A 21 -8.14 23.58 6.35
C THR A 21 -7.72 22.49 5.37
N PRO A 22 -6.43 22.11 5.34
CA PRO A 22 -5.97 20.95 4.58
C PRO A 22 -6.61 19.61 5.01
N PHE A 23 -7.36 19.58 6.12
CA PHE A 23 -8.06 18.40 6.65
C PHE A 23 -9.57 18.43 6.39
N ALA A 24 -10.05 19.32 5.50
CA ALA A 24 -11.46 19.38 5.14
C ALA A 24 -11.97 18.02 4.64
N GLY A 25 -13.05 17.53 5.25
CA GLY A 25 -13.66 16.23 4.91
C GLY A 25 -13.01 15.02 5.59
N GLU A 26 -11.93 15.20 6.35
CA GLU A 26 -11.36 14.17 7.21
C GLU A 26 -12.11 14.11 8.55
N ASP A 27 -12.16 12.91 9.12
CA ASP A 27 -12.71 12.66 10.46
C ASP A 27 -11.59 12.09 11.35
N LYS A 28 -11.38 10.77 11.28
CA LYS A 28 -10.34 10.08 12.04
C LYS A 28 -9.16 9.74 11.15
N LEU A 29 -8.03 10.42 11.35
CA LEU A 29 -6.80 10.16 10.61
C LEU A 29 -5.88 9.20 11.36
N LYS A 30 -5.26 8.27 10.63
CA LYS A 30 -4.13 7.48 11.12
C LYS A 30 -2.84 8.24 10.78
N LEU A 31 -2.09 8.64 11.81
CA LEU A 31 -0.70 9.08 11.68
C LEU A 31 0.20 7.87 11.81
N VAL A 32 0.81 7.46 10.70
CA VAL A 32 1.90 6.49 10.70
C VAL A 32 3.16 7.18 11.20
N THR A 33 3.87 6.51 12.08
CA THR A 33 4.99 7.04 12.86
C THR A 33 6.25 6.23 12.63
N HIS A 34 7.40 6.79 12.99
CA HIS A 34 8.74 6.19 12.87
C HIS A 34 8.92 4.82 13.59
N CYS A 35 7.93 4.39 14.39
CA CYS A 35 7.84 3.13 15.11
C CYS A 35 8.95 2.80 16.13
N GLN A 36 10.21 3.08 15.83
CA GLN A 36 11.38 2.90 16.67
C GLN A 36 12.21 4.18 16.68
N GLY A 37 12.87 4.48 17.80
CA GLY A 37 13.57 5.75 17.99
C GLY A 37 14.80 5.98 17.08
N ASP A 38 15.36 4.91 16.51
CA ASP A 38 16.50 4.97 15.60
C ASP A 38 16.09 5.63 14.26
N ARG A 39 16.88 6.60 13.80
CA ARG A 39 16.59 7.36 12.57
C ARG A 39 16.52 6.50 11.31
N SER A 40 17.19 5.36 11.28
CA SER A 40 17.12 4.44 10.13
C SER A 40 15.71 3.87 9.92
N TYR A 41 14.85 3.86 10.95
CA TYR A 41 13.45 3.47 10.82
C TYR A 41 12.58 4.54 10.14
N GLU A 42 13.01 5.80 10.19
CA GLU A 42 12.39 6.88 9.44
C GLU A 42 12.49 6.63 7.93
N HIS A 43 13.57 6.00 7.47
CA HIS A 43 13.70 5.62 6.06
C HIS A 43 12.69 4.52 5.67
N ASN A 44 12.32 3.61 6.59
CA ASN A 44 11.25 2.64 6.32
C ASN A 44 9.93 3.37 6.11
N LEU A 45 9.63 4.34 6.98
CA LEU A 45 8.42 5.17 6.90
C LEU A 45 8.37 5.97 5.59
N LEU A 46 9.48 6.59 5.19
CA LEU A 46 9.56 7.34 3.93
C LEU A 46 9.42 6.45 2.69
N ARG A 47 9.96 5.22 2.73
CA ARG A 47 9.75 4.21 1.67
C ARG A 47 8.29 3.80 1.61
N GLU A 48 7.65 3.51 2.74
CA GLU A 48 6.23 3.15 2.81
C GLU A 48 5.35 4.29 2.27
N TYR A 49 5.62 5.53 2.69
CA TYR A 49 4.97 6.73 2.16
C TYR A 49 5.09 6.82 0.63
N ALA A 50 6.25 6.48 0.07
CA ALA A 50 6.45 6.42 -1.38
C ALA A 50 5.50 5.39 -2.04
N LEU A 51 5.32 4.22 -1.44
CA LEU A 51 4.51 3.14 -2.01
C LEU A 51 3.03 3.49 -2.11
N TYR A 52 2.48 4.23 -1.16
CA TYR A 52 1.12 4.81 -1.30
C TYR A 52 1.01 5.68 -2.55
N ARG A 53 1.99 6.56 -2.78
CA ARG A 53 2.00 7.45 -3.96
C ARG A 53 2.23 6.69 -5.26
N VAL A 54 3.03 5.61 -5.24
CA VAL A 54 3.20 4.68 -6.37
C VAL A 54 1.85 4.04 -6.72
N PHE A 55 1.07 3.61 -5.71
CA PHE A 55 -0.27 3.07 -5.97
C PHE A 55 -1.25 4.12 -6.51
N ASN A 56 -1.18 5.35 -6.00
CA ASN A 56 -1.98 6.47 -6.53
C ASN A 56 -1.69 6.74 -8.02
N ALA A 57 -0.47 6.49 -8.50
CA ALA A 57 -0.12 6.66 -9.92
C ALA A 57 -0.81 5.64 -10.83
N VAL A 58 -1.24 4.49 -10.29
CA VAL A 58 -1.95 3.45 -11.05
C VAL A 58 -3.43 3.40 -10.75
N THR A 59 -3.99 4.07 -9.76
CA THR A 59 -5.45 4.08 -9.54
C THR A 59 -5.90 5.19 -8.61
N ASP A 60 -7.07 5.78 -8.90
CA ASP A 60 -7.75 6.68 -7.97
C ASP A 60 -8.40 5.94 -6.81
N SER A 61 -8.73 4.64 -6.96
CA SER A 61 -9.29 3.81 -5.88
C SER A 61 -8.21 3.35 -4.89
N SER A 62 -7.47 4.30 -4.32
CA SER A 62 -6.35 4.07 -3.42
C SER A 62 -6.34 5.14 -2.32
N PHE A 63 -5.82 4.83 -1.13
CA PHE A 63 -5.66 5.83 -0.09
C PHE A 63 -4.64 6.90 -0.48
N ARG A 64 -4.99 8.17 -0.27
CA ARG A 64 -4.03 9.28 -0.35
C ARG A 64 -3.26 9.43 0.95
N VAL A 65 -2.04 9.95 0.85
CA VAL A 65 -1.17 10.18 2.00
C VAL A 65 -0.58 11.59 2.01
N ARG A 66 -0.32 12.13 3.19
CA ARG A 66 0.36 13.41 3.37
C ARG A 66 1.49 13.27 4.39
N LEU A 67 2.71 13.59 3.95
CA LEU A 67 3.87 13.62 4.84
C LEU A 67 3.74 14.76 5.86
N ALA A 68 4.14 14.51 7.09
CA ALA A 68 4.13 15.45 8.19
C ALA A 68 5.46 15.39 8.94
N HIS A 69 6.02 16.55 9.28
CA HIS A 69 7.17 16.63 10.18
C HIS A 69 6.64 16.97 11.58
N MET A 70 6.58 15.95 12.44
CA MET A 70 5.85 15.98 13.71
C MET A 70 6.82 16.20 14.86
N THR A 71 6.48 17.13 15.75
CA THR A 71 7.20 17.33 17.02
C THR A 71 6.38 16.73 18.15
N TYR A 72 6.96 15.75 18.84
CA TYR A 72 6.38 15.08 19.99
C TYR A 72 7.04 15.60 21.26
N ILE A 73 6.23 15.98 22.24
CA ILE A 73 6.67 16.51 23.54
C ILE A 73 6.26 15.50 24.61
N ASP A 74 7.23 14.89 25.28
CA ASP A 74 7.00 14.04 26.45
C ASP A 74 6.90 14.94 27.69
N SER A 75 5.67 15.16 28.17
CA SER A 75 5.40 16.00 29.34
C SER A 75 5.94 15.41 30.66
N ALA A 76 6.23 14.10 30.71
CA ALA A 76 6.77 13.45 31.90
C ALA A 76 8.30 13.53 31.94
N ARG A 77 8.96 13.40 30.78
CA ARG A 77 10.42 13.41 30.67
C ARG A 77 11.02 14.77 30.30
N HIS A 78 10.20 15.72 29.86
CA HIS A 78 10.62 17.00 29.27
C HIS A 78 11.48 16.84 28.01
N ASP A 79 11.35 15.69 27.34
CA ASP A 79 12.04 15.39 26.09
C ASP A 79 11.18 15.84 24.90
N THR A 80 11.85 16.37 23.87
CA THR A 80 11.21 16.72 22.60
C THR A 80 11.88 15.97 21.47
N VAL A 81 11.08 15.33 20.62
CA VAL A 81 11.59 14.61 19.46
C VAL A 81 10.81 15.03 18.21
N THR A 82 11.54 15.45 17.18
CA THR A 82 10.95 15.76 15.87
C THR A 82 11.31 14.66 14.88
N ARG A 83 10.29 14.09 14.22
CA ARG A 83 10.42 13.01 13.23
C ARG A 83 9.36 13.15 12.16
N TYR A 84 9.63 12.58 10.99
CA TYR A 84 8.64 12.33 9.97
C TYR A 84 7.57 11.34 10.47
N GLY A 85 6.36 11.62 10.02
CA GLY A 85 5.21 10.73 10.00
C GLY A 85 4.43 10.98 8.71
N PHE A 86 3.40 10.18 8.44
CA PHE A 86 2.46 10.54 7.38
C PHE A 86 1.03 10.20 7.78
N LEU A 87 0.10 11.03 7.32
CA LEU A 87 -1.33 10.86 7.50
C LEU A 87 -1.88 10.07 6.32
N ILE A 88 -2.69 9.05 6.62
CA ILE A 88 -3.45 8.31 5.62
C ILE A 88 -4.87 8.88 5.59
N GLU A 89 -5.38 9.17 4.39
CA GLU A 89 -6.79 9.54 4.12
C GLU A 89 -7.74 8.62 4.87
N SER A 90 -8.75 9.18 5.53
CA SER A 90 -9.72 8.37 6.26
C SER A 90 -10.57 7.53 5.31
N ASP A 91 -11.07 6.39 5.80
CA ASP A 91 -11.98 5.54 5.04
C ASP A 91 -13.21 6.31 4.53
N THR A 92 -13.75 7.21 5.35
CA THR A 92 -14.88 8.07 4.99
C THR A 92 -14.53 9.03 3.85
N ALA A 93 -13.35 9.65 3.88
CA ALA A 93 -12.89 10.54 2.82
C ALA A 93 -12.65 9.77 1.52
N LEU A 94 -12.01 8.61 1.58
CA LEU A 94 -11.80 7.73 0.44
C LEU A 94 -13.14 7.29 -0.16
N ALA A 95 -14.06 6.75 0.66
CA ALA A 95 -15.38 6.28 0.24
C ALA A 95 -16.13 7.38 -0.53
N LYS A 96 -16.18 8.60 0.02
CA LYS A 96 -16.77 9.76 -0.65
C LYS A 96 -16.09 10.08 -1.97
N ARG A 97 -14.76 10.07 -2.03
CA ARG A 97 -13.98 10.42 -3.22
C ARG A 97 -14.17 9.45 -4.37
N ILE A 98 -14.33 8.16 -4.07
CA ILE A 98 -14.49 7.11 -5.09
C ILE A 98 -15.97 6.75 -5.34
N GLY A 99 -16.90 7.47 -4.71
CA GLY A 99 -18.34 7.23 -4.85
C GLY A 99 -18.74 5.83 -4.37
N ALA A 100 -18.32 5.48 -3.15
CA ALA A 100 -18.55 4.18 -2.53
C ALA A 100 -18.98 4.31 -1.06
N ASP A 101 -19.50 3.23 -0.50
CA ASP A 101 -19.70 3.05 0.94
C ASP A 101 -18.64 2.10 1.50
N GLN A 102 -18.14 2.38 2.70
CA GLN A 102 -17.23 1.45 3.39
C GLN A 102 -17.99 0.22 3.89
N ILE A 103 -17.42 -0.96 3.66
CA ILE A 103 -17.98 -2.24 4.07
C ILE A 103 -17.11 -2.87 5.17
N HIS A 104 -17.76 -3.33 6.25
CA HIS A 104 -17.11 -4.03 7.35
C HIS A 104 -17.49 -5.52 7.37
N SER A 105 -17.29 -6.23 6.26
CA SER A 105 -17.56 -7.66 6.14
C SER A 105 -16.27 -8.47 6.18
N ASN A 106 -16.20 -9.49 7.04
CA ASN A 106 -15.11 -10.48 7.02
C ASN A 106 -15.51 -11.65 6.11
N ASN A 107 -14.56 -12.54 5.80
CA ASN A 107 -14.81 -13.75 5.01
C ASN A 107 -15.27 -13.47 3.57
N VAL A 108 -14.86 -12.32 3.01
CA VAL A 108 -15.01 -12.02 1.59
C VAL A 108 -13.86 -12.69 0.84
N TYR A 109 -14.18 -13.53 -0.14
CA TYR A 109 -13.16 -14.11 -1.00
C TYR A 109 -12.71 -13.09 -2.07
N ASP A 110 -11.42 -13.08 -2.40
CA ASP A 110 -10.84 -12.18 -3.40
C ASP A 110 -11.64 -12.19 -4.73
N PRO A 111 -12.08 -13.36 -5.29
CA PRO A 111 -12.89 -13.41 -6.51
C PRO A 111 -14.31 -12.82 -6.42
N MET A 112 -14.79 -12.47 -5.22
CA MET A 112 -16.06 -11.76 -5.02
C MET A 112 -15.91 -10.24 -5.15
N THR A 113 -14.68 -9.74 -5.25
CA THR A 113 -14.38 -8.33 -5.51
C THR A 113 -14.30 -8.07 -7.02
N ASP A 114 -14.27 -6.80 -7.44
CA ASP A 114 -14.13 -6.46 -8.85
C ASP A 114 -12.87 -7.10 -9.45
N PRO A 115 -12.99 -7.95 -10.47
CA PRO A 115 -11.85 -8.73 -10.96
C PRO A 115 -10.77 -7.86 -11.61
N SER A 116 -11.14 -6.75 -12.24
CA SER A 116 -10.18 -5.86 -12.88
C SER A 116 -9.35 -5.12 -11.83
N TYR A 117 -10.01 -4.59 -10.80
CA TYR A 117 -9.39 -3.89 -9.69
C TYR A 117 -8.58 -4.84 -8.80
N MET A 118 -9.10 -6.03 -8.48
CA MET A 118 -8.37 -7.00 -7.67
C MET A 118 -7.10 -7.48 -8.38
N THR A 119 -7.14 -7.68 -9.70
CA THR A 119 -5.92 -8.01 -10.48
C THR A 119 -4.92 -6.86 -10.45
N LEU A 120 -5.38 -5.61 -10.48
CA LEU A 120 -4.53 -4.43 -10.31
C LEU A 120 -3.87 -4.41 -8.93
N VAL A 121 -4.61 -4.73 -7.87
CA VAL A 121 -4.08 -4.88 -6.51
C VAL A 121 -3.06 -6.01 -6.44
N ASP A 122 -3.38 -7.20 -6.96
CA ASP A 122 -2.48 -8.37 -6.96
C ASP A 122 -1.14 -8.07 -7.65
N VAL A 123 -1.18 -7.36 -8.79
CA VAL A 123 0.03 -6.95 -9.52
C VAL A 123 0.77 -5.85 -8.75
N PHE A 124 0.08 -4.92 -8.09
CA PHE A 124 0.73 -3.91 -7.26
C PHE A 124 1.44 -4.54 -6.05
N GLU A 125 0.77 -5.44 -5.33
CA GLU A 125 1.35 -6.18 -4.20
C GLU A 125 2.56 -7.01 -4.66
N TYR A 126 2.51 -7.59 -5.87
CA TYR A 126 3.67 -8.24 -6.49
C TYR A 126 4.80 -7.25 -6.83
N LEU A 127 4.50 -6.07 -7.39
CA LEU A 127 5.47 -5.01 -7.71
C LEU A 127 6.29 -4.64 -6.48
N ILE A 128 5.62 -4.36 -5.36
CA ILE A 128 6.27 -3.98 -4.10
C ILE A 128 6.78 -5.18 -3.30
N GLY A 129 6.48 -6.41 -3.72
CA GLY A 129 6.86 -7.65 -3.03
C GLY A 129 6.22 -7.76 -1.66
N ASN A 130 4.95 -7.41 -1.54
CA ASN A 130 4.21 -7.50 -0.30
C ASN A 130 3.33 -8.75 -0.30
N THR A 131 3.50 -9.55 0.74
CA THR A 131 2.75 -10.78 0.97
C THR A 131 1.94 -10.74 2.26
N ASP A 132 1.97 -9.64 3.00
CA ASP A 132 1.27 -9.46 4.27
C ASP A 132 -0.10 -8.80 4.07
N TRP A 133 -0.99 -9.47 3.35
CA TRP A 133 -2.36 -8.99 3.11
C TRP A 133 -3.35 -10.14 2.92
N SER A 134 -4.64 -9.88 3.18
CA SER A 134 -5.71 -10.84 2.98
C SER A 134 -7.07 -10.15 2.90
N VAL A 135 -7.79 -10.32 1.78
CA VAL A 135 -9.20 -9.88 1.64
C VAL A 135 -10.08 -10.65 2.63
N TRP A 136 -9.93 -11.98 2.67
CA TRP A 136 -10.68 -12.86 3.57
C TRP A 136 -10.62 -12.43 5.04
N LYS A 137 -9.41 -12.17 5.54
CA LYS A 137 -9.19 -11.74 6.94
C LYS A 137 -9.32 -10.24 7.14
N ARG A 138 -9.51 -9.45 6.08
CA ARG A 138 -9.35 -7.98 6.08
C ARG A 138 -8.04 -7.51 6.75
N HIS A 139 -6.98 -8.27 6.51
CA HIS A 139 -5.64 -7.89 6.95
C HIS A 139 -5.02 -7.02 5.87
N ASN A 140 -4.69 -5.77 6.20
CA ASN A 140 -4.12 -4.79 5.27
C ASN A 140 -4.99 -4.53 4.01
N ILE A 141 -6.31 -4.73 4.15
CA ILE A 141 -7.32 -4.52 3.11
C ILE A 141 -8.55 -3.83 3.72
N ALA A 142 -9.01 -2.75 3.08
CA ALA A 142 -10.27 -2.07 3.37
C ALA A 142 -11.26 -2.32 2.23
N LEU A 143 -12.52 -2.60 2.56
CA LEU A 143 -13.55 -2.93 1.57
C LEU A 143 -14.47 -1.75 1.32
N PHE A 144 -14.75 -1.47 0.05
CA PHE A 144 -15.65 -0.41 -0.38
C PHE A 144 -16.61 -0.91 -1.46
N GLN A 145 -17.90 -0.63 -1.33
CA GLN A 145 -18.91 -0.98 -2.32
C GLN A 145 -19.26 0.27 -3.13
N THR A 146 -19.10 0.24 -4.45
CA THR A 146 -19.45 1.39 -5.30
C THR A 146 -20.94 1.68 -5.24
N LEU A 147 -21.30 2.97 -5.30
CA LEU A 147 -22.69 3.43 -5.32
C LEU A 147 -23.39 3.23 -6.69
N PRO A 148 -22.72 3.47 -7.84
CA PRO A 148 -23.34 3.24 -9.15
C PRO A 148 -23.62 1.76 -9.41
N GLU A 149 -24.69 1.48 -10.17
CA GLU A 149 -25.04 0.13 -10.62
C GLU A 149 -24.27 -0.25 -11.91
N PRO A 150 -23.83 -1.51 -12.06
CA PRO A 150 -23.85 -2.55 -11.04
C PRO A 150 -22.87 -2.25 -9.90
N ARG A 151 -23.30 -2.41 -8.65
CA ARG A 151 -22.41 -2.20 -7.50
C ARG A 151 -21.31 -3.25 -7.49
N VAL A 152 -20.05 -2.80 -7.41
CA VAL A 152 -18.89 -3.68 -7.30
C VAL A 152 -18.14 -3.45 -5.99
N LEU A 153 -17.53 -4.52 -5.47
CA LEU A 153 -16.77 -4.48 -4.23
C LEU A 153 -15.29 -4.29 -4.53
N LEU A 154 -14.67 -3.28 -3.93
CA LEU A 154 -13.26 -2.94 -4.09
C LEU A 154 -12.50 -3.31 -2.81
N ALA A 155 -11.42 -4.06 -2.95
CA ALA A 155 -10.48 -4.39 -1.86
C ALA A 155 -9.26 -3.47 -1.93
N VAL A 156 -9.31 -2.33 -1.24
CA VAL A 156 -8.25 -1.32 -1.28
C VAL A 156 -7.14 -1.68 -0.28
N PRO A 157 -5.90 -1.90 -0.75
CA PRO A 157 -4.79 -2.26 0.13
C PRO A 157 -4.21 -1.05 0.87
N TYR A 158 -3.64 -1.30 2.04
CA TYR A 158 -2.94 -0.33 2.89
C TYR A 158 -1.93 -1.05 3.79
N ASP A 159 -1.07 -0.32 4.51
CA ASP A 159 0.00 -0.87 5.37
C ASP A 159 1.05 -1.63 4.54
N PHE A 160 2.01 -0.88 3.97
CA PHE A 160 2.98 -1.42 3.00
C PHE A 160 4.38 -1.63 3.61
N ASP A 161 4.50 -1.52 4.92
CA ASP A 161 5.77 -1.57 5.64
C ASP A 161 6.44 -2.96 5.60
N PHE A 162 5.64 -4.03 5.49
CA PHE A 162 6.08 -5.43 5.34
C PHE A 162 6.46 -5.84 3.90
N SER A 163 6.59 -4.87 2.98
CA SER A 163 6.92 -5.11 1.58
C SER A 163 8.43 -5.26 1.31
N GLY A 164 8.79 -6.01 0.27
CA GLY A 164 10.17 -6.12 -0.22
C GLY A 164 10.79 -4.80 -0.71
N ALA A 165 9.96 -3.87 -1.20
CA ALA A 165 10.39 -2.53 -1.58
C ALA A 165 10.77 -1.68 -0.36
N VAL A 166 10.04 -1.80 0.76
CA VAL A 166 10.46 -1.19 2.03
C VAL A 166 11.66 -1.95 2.60
N ASN A 167 11.66 -3.29 2.59
CA ASN A 167 12.73 -4.12 3.16
C ASN A 167 13.07 -3.72 4.60
N ALA A 168 12.04 -3.52 5.42
CA ALA A 168 12.23 -3.16 6.82
C ALA A 168 12.96 -4.29 7.57
N PRO A 169 13.90 -3.99 8.48
CA PRO A 169 14.70 -5.01 9.17
C PRO A 169 13.87 -5.91 10.10
N TYR A 170 12.65 -5.48 10.46
CA TYR A 170 11.71 -6.25 11.26
C TYR A 170 10.75 -7.10 10.42
N ALA A 171 10.67 -6.87 9.10
CA ALA A 171 9.79 -7.64 8.23
C ALA A 171 10.39 -9.03 8.01
N VAL A 172 9.61 -10.05 8.36
CA VAL A 172 10.01 -11.46 8.23
C VAL A 172 9.13 -12.14 7.20
N PRO A 173 9.69 -13.00 6.33
CA PRO A 173 8.89 -13.69 5.33
C PRO A 173 7.90 -14.64 6.01
N PRO A 174 6.65 -14.74 5.52
CA PRO A 174 5.69 -15.71 6.04
C PRO A 174 6.14 -17.14 5.73
N GLU A 175 6.20 -17.98 6.77
CA GLU A 175 6.68 -19.37 6.68
C GLU A 175 5.93 -20.18 5.61
N GLN A 176 4.63 -19.91 5.44
CA GLN A 176 3.77 -20.61 4.48
C GLN A 176 4.20 -20.42 3.03
N LEU A 177 4.91 -19.33 2.71
CA LEU A 177 5.35 -19.02 1.35
C LEU A 177 6.74 -19.60 1.02
N LYS A 178 7.47 -20.13 2.01
CA LYS A 178 8.79 -20.76 1.85
C LYS A 178 9.82 -19.87 1.13
N ILE A 179 9.68 -18.56 1.26
CA ILE A 179 10.65 -17.57 0.78
C ILE A 179 11.65 -17.24 1.90
N GLN A 180 12.90 -16.98 1.51
CA GLN A 180 14.02 -16.69 2.40
C GLN A 180 14.13 -15.20 2.76
N SER A 181 13.51 -14.32 1.96
CA SER A 181 13.55 -12.87 2.14
C SER A 181 12.24 -12.24 1.70
N VAL A 182 11.82 -11.18 2.38
CA VAL A 182 10.67 -10.34 1.98
C VAL A 182 10.88 -9.68 0.61
N ARG A 183 12.13 -9.64 0.12
CA ARG A 183 12.45 -9.17 -1.24
C ARG A 183 12.16 -10.22 -2.32
N GLN A 184 11.84 -11.46 -1.98
CA GLN A 184 11.40 -12.45 -2.96
C GLN A 184 9.93 -12.23 -3.26
N ARG A 185 9.62 -11.86 -4.51
CA ARG A 185 8.25 -11.67 -4.95
C ARG A 185 7.52 -13.00 -5.06
N VAL A 186 6.27 -13.02 -4.62
CA VAL A 186 5.35 -14.14 -4.80
C VAL A 186 4.03 -13.56 -5.31
N TYR A 187 3.57 -14.01 -6.48
CA TYR A 187 2.26 -13.63 -6.97
C TYR A 187 1.18 -14.37 -6.19
N ARG A 188 0.27 -13.63 -5.54
CA ARG A 188 -0.78 -14.18 -4.66
C ARG A 188 -2.19 -14.00 -5.24
N GLY A 189 -2.29 -13.50 -6.46
CA GLY A 189 -3.55 -13.27 -7.15
C GLY A 189 -4.18 -14.55 -7.69
N PHE A 190 -5.48 -14.47 -7.97
CA PHE A 190 -6.20 -15.54 -8.64
C PHE A 190 -5.93 -15.54 -10.15
N CYS A 191 -6.15 -16.69 -10.78
CA CYS A 191 -6.04 -16.83 -12.22
C CYS A 191 -7.11 -15.98 -12.91
N GLN A 192 -6.69 -15.21 -13.92
CA GLN A 192 -7.53 -14.27 -14.65
C GLN A 192 -7.36 -14.50 -16.16
N PRO A 193 -8.34 -14.11 -16.99
CA PRO A 193 -8.17 -14.15 -18.44
C PRO A 193 -6.93 -13.36 -18.87
N ASP A 194 -6.15 -13.89 -19.81
CA ASP A 194 -4.93 -13.25 -20.32
C ASP A 194 -5.19 -11.81 -20.78
N SER A 195 -6.36 -11.54 -21.36
CA SER A 195 -6.74 -10.20 -21.81
C SER A 195 -6.91 -9.20 -20.65
N LEU A 196 -7.37 -9.66 -19.48
CA LEU A 196 -7.51 -8.82 -18.29
C LEU A 196 -6.13 -8.55 -17.69
N LEU A 197 -5.31 -9.59 -17.48
CA LEU A 197 -3.95 -9.43 -16.98
C LEU A 197 -3.13 -8.51 -17.90
N ALA A 198 -3.19 -8.70 -19.22
CA ALA A 198 -2.48 -7.86 -20.17
C ALA A 198 -2.86 -6.38 -20.07
N ARG A 199 -4.16 -6.05 -19.90
CA ARG A 199 -4.63 -4.68 -19.68
C ARG A 199 -4.07 -4.09 -18.38
N VAL A 200 -4.06 -4.86 -17.30
CA VAL A 200 -3.49 -4.43 -16.02
C VAL A 200 -1.98 -4.18 -16.17
N LEU A 201 -1.23 -5.11 -16.75
CA LEU A 201 0.21 -4.94 -16.97
C LEU A 201 0.51 -3.71 -17.85
N ALA A 202 -0.29 -3.45 -18.88
CA ALA A 202 -0.15 -2.25 -19.71
C ALA A 202 -0.33 -0.96 -18.90
N ARG A 203 -1.23 -0.96 -17.90
CA ARG A 203 -1.42 0.18 -16.99
C ARG A 203 -0.18 0.47 -16.14
N PHE A 204 0.48 -0.57 -15.63
CA PHE A 204 1.76 -0.40 -14.91
C PHE A 204 2.87 0.12 -15.82
N ARG A 205 2.97 -0.39 -17.06
CA ARG A 205 3.93 0.14 -18.05
C ARG A 205 3.70 1.62 -18.33
N ALA A 206 2.44 2.02 -18.54
CA ALA A 206 2.09 3.42 -18.79
C ALA A 206 2.38 4.34 -17.60
N ALA A 207 2.23 3.84 -16.37
CA ALA A 207 2.46 4.60 -15.15
C ALA A 207 3.93 4.58 -14.66
N LYS A 208 4.85 3.90 -15.38
CA LYS A 208 6.23 3.68 -14.94
C LYS A 208 6.92 4.97 -14.49
N ASP A 209 6.94 5.99 -15.33
CA ASP A 209 7.64 7.24 -15.01
C ASP A 209 7.02 7.97 -13.81
N SER A 210 5.68 7.97 -13.72
CA SER A 210 4.95 8.54 -12.57
C SER A 210 5.28 7.82 -11.26
N MET A 211 5.40 6.49 -11.28
CA MET A 211 5.81 5.70 -10.11
C MET A 211 7.25 6.02 -9.69
N TYR A 212 8.18 6.16 -10.64
CA TYR A 212 9.57 6.48 -10.33
C TYR A 212 9.69 7.92 -9.80
N ALA A 213 8.92 8.85 -10.38
CA ALA A 213 8.83 10.22 -9.90
C ALA A 213 8.27 10.30 -8.47
N ALA A 214 7.27 9.47 -8.13
CA ALA A 214 6.71 9.42 -6.79
C ALA A 214 7.76 9.07 -5.71
N VAL A 215 8.68 8.13 -6.01
CA VAL A 215 9.79 7.76 -5.11
C VAL A 215 10.84 8.85 -5.04
N ARG A 216 11.28 9.40 -6.19
CA ARG A 216 12.30 10.46 -6.25
C ARG A 216 11.86 11.75 -5.57
N ALA A 217 10.56 12.01 -5.54
CA ALA A 217 9.98 13.21 -4.94
C ALA A 217 9.73 13.08 -3.43
N VAL A 218 10.19 12.00 -2.76
CA VAL A 218 10.09 11.89 -1.30
C VAL A 218 11.18 12.73 -0.65
N PRO A 219 10.82 13.74 0.18
CA PRO A 219 11.79 14.56 0.89
C PRO A 219 12.64 13.71 1.84
N ASP A 220 13.93 14.05 1.94
CA ASP A 220 14.91 13.47 2.86
C ASP A 220 15.08 11.94 2.82
N LEU A 221 14.52 11.26 1.82
CA LEU A 221 14.82 9.86 1.55
C LEU A 221 16.23 9.77 0.95
N PRO A 222 17.20 9.10 1.59
CA PRO A 222 18.56 9.08 1.08
C PRO A 222 18.64 8.50 -0.32
N GLU A 223 19.54 9.02 -1.15
CA GLU A 223 19.65 8.57 -2.54
C GLU A 223 19.89 7.06 -2.66
N ARG A 224 20.60 6.46 -1.70
CA ARG A 224 20.81 5.01 -1.65
C ARG A 224 19.48 4.27 -1.52
N ASP A 225 18.58 4.75 -0.67
CA ASP A 225 17.27 4.13 -0.46
C ASP A 225 16.34 4.38 -1.65
N VAL A 226 16.39 5.57 -2.26
CA VAL A 226 15.73 5.82 -3.56
C VAL A 226 16.20 4.81 -4.60
N ARG A 227 17.51 4.65 -4.81
CA ARG A 227 18.07 3.68 -5.76
C ARG A 227 17.63 2.25 -5.42
N ASN A 228 17.69 1.83 -4.16
CA ASN A 228 17.28 0.49 -3.75
C ASN A 228 15.81 0.17 -4.09
N VAL A 229 14.91 1.14 -3.97
CA VAL A 229 13.49 0.98 -4.36
C VAL A 229 13.35 0.94 -5.88
N LEU A 230 14.02 1.84 -6.60
CA LEU A 230 13.92 1.91 -8.06
C LEU A 230 14.55 0.69 -8.75
N ASP A 231 15.69 0.20 -8.27
CA ASP A 231 16.32 -1.03 -8.76
C ASP A 231 15.40 -2.24 -8.53
N TYR A 232 14.70 -2.26 -7.40
CA TYR A 232 13.68 -3.27 -7.14
C TYR A 232 12.53 -3.16 -8.15
N PHE A 233 12.03 -1.95 -8.45
CA PHE A 233 11.01 -1.75 -9.48
C PHE A 233 11.50 -2.15 -10.88
N ASP A 234 12.76 -1.91 -11.22
CA ASP A 234 13.34 -2.32 -12.50
C ASP A 234 13.26 -3.84 -12.70
N GLU A 235 13.45 -4.64 -11.65
CA GLU A 235 13.25 -6.09 -11.71
C GLU A 235 11.79 -6.47 -12.03
N PHE A 236 10.83 -5.78 -11.43
CA PHE A 236 9.41 -5.97 -11.75
C PHE A 236 9.13 -5.61 -13.22
N PHE A 237 9.69 -4.50 -13.72
CA PHE A 237 9.49 -4.12 -15.12
C PHE A 237 10.11 -5.12 -16.09
N LYS A 238 11.28 -5.67 -15.77
CA LYS A 238 11.89 -6.78 -16.53
C LYS A 238 11.00 -8.03 -16.56
N VAL A 239 10.28 -8.31 -15.47
CA VAL A 239 9.30 -9.42 -15.41
C VAL A 239 8.15 -9.14 -16.37
N ILE A 240 7.49 -7.99 -16.25
CA ILE A 240 6.28 -7.73 -17.03
C ILE A 240 6.56 -7.49 -18.51
N ASP A 241 7.76 -7.03 -18.89
CA ASP A 241 8.14 -6.80 -20.28
C ASP A 241 8.56 -8.08 -21.04
N ASN A 242 8.60 -9.22 -20.35
CA ASN A 242 8.91 -10.51 -20.97
C ASN A 242 7.73 -11.50 -20.82
N PRO A 243 7.01 -11.84 -21.90
CA PRO A 243 5.86 -12.76 -21.84
C PRO A 243 6.16 -14.12 -21.23
N GLY A 244 7.35 -14.68 -21.48
CA GLY A 244 7.77 -15.96 -20.90
C GLY A 244 7.97 -15.88 -19.38
N VAL A 245 8.46 -14.73 -18.90
CA VAL A 245 8.62 -14.46 -17.47
C VAL A 245 7.27 -14.15 -16.82
N VAL A 246 6.40 -13.36 -17.46
CA VAL A 246 4.99 -13.18 -17.02
C VAL A 246 4.30 -14.53 -16.84
N ASN A 247 4.43 -15.42 -17.82
CA ASN A 247 3.84 -16.75 -17.71
C ASN A 247 4.39 -17.53 -16.51
N ARG A 248 5.70 -17.46 -16.27
CA ARG A 248 6.35 -18.16 -15.15
C ARG A 248 6.00 -17.59 -13.78
N GLU A 249 5.94 -16.26 -13.65
CA GLU A 249 5.84 -15.56 -12.37
C GLU A 249 4.40 -15.21 -11.96
N LEU A 250 3.50 -14.98 -12.93
CA LEU A 250 2.14 -14.48 -12.69
C LEU A 250 1.05 -15.48 -13.11
N VAL A 251 1.23 -16.15 -14.25
CA VAL A 251 0.19 -17.03 -14.82
C VAL A 251 0.27 -18.46 -14.28
N ARG A 252 1.42 -19.13 -14.36
CA ARG A 252 1.57 -20.50 -13.84
C ARG A 252 1.30 -20.63 -12.33
N PRO A 253 1.74 -19.70 -11.46
CA PRO A 253 1.56 -19.83 -10.02
C PRO A 253 0.27 -19.18 -9.50
N CYS A 254 -0.59 -18.62 -10.37
CA CYS A 254 -1.85 -18.01 -9.92
C CYS A 254 -2.72 -19.00 -9.15
N ARG A 255 -3.47 -18.48 -8.18
CA ARG A 255 -4.39 -19.29 -7.39
C ARG A 255 -5.60 -19.64 -8.24
N ARG A 256 -5.96 -20.93 -8.29
CA ARG A 256 -7.20 -21.36 -8.92
C ARG A 256 -8.39 -20.95 -8.06
N MET A 257 -9.50 -20.59 -8.69
CA MET A 257 -10.74 -20.29 -7.97
C MET A 257 -11.13 -21.50 -7.10
N PRO A 258 -11.63 -21.27 -5.87
CA PRO A 258 -12.18 -22.35 -5.07
C PRO A 258 -13.33 -22.99 -5.85
N THR A 259 -13.26 -24.30 -6.07
CA THR A 259 -14.38 -25.11 -6.58
C THR A 259 -15.47 -25.24 -5.53
#